data_AF-A0A8H5BBB9-F1
#
_entry.id   AF-A0A8H5BBB9-F1
#
_cell.length_a   1.000
_cell.length_b   1.000
_cell.length_c   1.000
_cell.angle_alpha   90.00
_cell.angle_beta   90.00
_cell.angle_gamma   90.00
#
_symmetry.space_group_name_H-M   'P 1'
#
loop_
_entity.id
_entity.type
_entity.pdbx_description
1 polymer ?
#
loop_
_entity_poly.entity_id
_entity_poly.type
_entity_poly.pdbx_seq_one_letter_code
_entity_poly.pdbx_strand_id
1 'polypeptide(L)'
;MATALNQPLLPFGGVSMIFAGDFAQLPPAMGGESVSLYSHTIGSSSSDQQASIGKYLWHQVNTVVLLRKNCQQAGDSDRDIKFRQALEHMRYKKCTTEDITFLRSLISDPSNESRSIDNPHFRNTSIILTYNKHKDVANELGSKRFAAETGQVLTHFFSDDEQVVFDEPPSKTHDRKCKRRKATKHQIDDQVQQQLWKQSPSTNTMQIPATLSLCKGLPVMIRFNGATELCITKGQEGTVHGWQARKGKHGQLVLDVLYVKLEKPPTDVHFKDLPLNVVPIIPNTRRINCKLPDDRIIQISRTQVEVLPNFAMTDFASQGKTRDPNVADIYNSRDFQAIYTALSRSSSADGTMILQGFNVNHITGGIGNKGGYHQELREMEILNDITKLRADHKLPHSIIGDLRGSLIQQYRSHFGNRHTPEELHDSLVWDADEKFESTLDKEISWKILAEKEKTKPPAKKKQSVTPHITCFNLNMQHLVTKE
;
A
#
# COMPACT_ATOMS: atom_id res chain seq x y z
N MET A 1 11.72 4.51 16.71
CA MET A 1 12.58 3.40 17.18
C MET A 1 13.87 3.91 17.81
N ALA A 2 14.71 4.68 17.10
CA ALA A 2 15.92 5.26 17.68
C ALA A 2 15.70 6.07 18.99
N THR A 3 14.62 6.84 19.07
CA THR A 3 14.24 7.59 20.30
C THR A 3 13.76 6.70 21.44
N ALA A 4 13.27 5.49 21.13
CA ALA A 4 12.76 4.56 22.14
C ALA A 4 13.87 3.69 22.76
N LEU A 5 14.96 3.45 22.02
CA LEU A 5 16.08 2.60 22.43
C LEU A 5 17.39 3.37 22.69
N ASN A 6 17.41 4.68 22.40
CA ASN A 6 18.54 5.58 22.59
C ASN A 6 19.85 5.14 21.89
N GLN A 7 19.75 4.41 20.77
CA GLN A 7 20.89 3.96 19.95
C GLN A 7 20.80 4.52 18.52
N PRO A 8 20.79 5.86 18.31
CA PRO A 8 20.51 6.46 17.01
C PRO A 8 21.59 6.22 15.95
N LEU A 9 22.78 5.78 16.37
CA LEU A 9 23.90 5.50 15.47
C LEU A 9 23.89 4.07 14.93
N LEU A 10 23.11 3.17 15.53
CA LEU A 10 22.97 1.81 15.04
C LEU A 10 21.85 1.73 14.00
N PRO A 11 22.02 0.91 12.95
CA PRO A 11 20.94 0.60 12.01
C PRO A 11 19.67 0.21 12.76
N PHE A 12 18.54 0.79 12.36
CA PHE A 12 17.23 0.57 12.99
C PHE A 12 17.17 0.81 14.51
N GLY A 13 18.14 1.51 15.09
CA GLY A 13 18.21 1.74 16.53
C GLY A 13 18.66 0.51 17.33
N GLY A 14 19.41 -0.41 16.71
CA GLY A 14 19.91 -1.63 17.35
C GLY A 14 18.90 -2.80 17.35
N VAL A 15 17.77 -2.65 16.67
CA VAL A 15 16.75 -3.70 16.56
C VAL A 15 17.10 -4.65 15.43
N SER A 16 17.04 -5.95 15.69
CA SER A 16 17.10 -6.98 14.65
C SER A 16 15.85 -6.89 13.76
N MET A 17 16.06 -6.66 12.47
CA MET A 17 14.98 -6.53 11.49
C MET A 17 14.91 -7.79 10.62
N ILE A 18 13.71 -8.33 10.46
CA ILE A 18 13.40 -9.38 9.49
C ILE A 18 12.42 -8.79 8.48
N PHE A 19 12.83 -8.77 7.21
CA PHE A 19 11.98 -8.36 6.10
C PHE A 19 11.51 -9.61 5.35
N ALA A 20 10.21 -9.69 5.08
CA ALA A 20 9.61 -10.77 4.31
C ALA A 20 8.66 -10.16 3.27
N GLY A 21 8.76 -10.63 2.02
CA GLY A 21 7.98 -10.13 0.91
C GLY A 21 8.38 -10.76 -0.42
N ASP A 22 7.65 -10.39 -1.47
CA ASP A 22 7.89 -10.84 -2.84
C ASP A 22 7.81 -9.62 -3.76
N PHE A 23 8.94 -9.20 -4.34
CA PHE A 23 8.99 -8.04 -5.22
C PHE A 23 8.20 -8.25 -6.52
N ALA A 24 7.86 -9.48 -6.90
CA ALA A 24 6.99 -9.75 -8.05
C ALA A 24 5.54 -9.33 -7.81
N GLN A 25 5.17 -9.00 -6.58
CA GLN A 25 3.85 -8.47 -6.24
C GLN A 25 3.80 -6.94 -6.44
N LEU A 26 2.65 -6.35 -6.15
CA LEU A 26 2.41 -4.92 -6.37
C LEU A 26 3.47 -4.02 -5.67
N PRO A 27 3.96 -2.99 -6.37
CA PRO A 27 4.80 -1.95 -5.76
C PRO A 27 3.97 -1.06 -4.83
N PRO A 28 4.58 -0.13 -4.06
CA PRO A 28 3.85 0.76 -3.18
C PRO A 28 2.71 1.50 -3.88
N ALA A 29 1.51 1.48 -3.29
CA ALA A 29 0.29 2.01 -3.91
C ALA A 29 0.38 3.50 -4.28
N MET A 30 1.11 4.28 -3.46
CA MET A 30 1.45 5.68 -3.77
C MET A 30 2.87 5.72 -4.31
N GLY A 31 3.06 6.34 -5.49
CA GLY A 31 4.37 6.48 -6.14
C GLY A 31 4.78 5.27 -7.00
N GLY A 32 4.21 4.08 -6.77
CA GLY A 32 4.46 2.90 -7.59
C GLY A 32 5.94 2.48 -7.59
N GLU A 33 6.41 1.97 -8.75
CA GLU A 33 7.80 1.54 -8.92
C GLU A 33 8.81 2.64 -8.56
N SER A 34 8.51 3.91 -8.85
CA SER A 34 9.45 5.02 -8.64
C SER A 34 9.91 5.21 -7.19
N VAL A 35 9.09 4.76 -6.23
CA VAL A 35 9.38 4.82 -4.78
C VAL A 35 9.64 3.44 -4.17
N SER A 36 9.76 2.40 -5.00
CA SER A 36 10.12 1.05 -4.55
C SER A 36 11.59 0.99 -4.17
N LEU A 37 11.96 0.14 -3.21
CA LEU A 37 13.35 0.07 -2.69
C LEU A 37 14.40 -0.19 -3.78
N TYR A 38 14.01 -0.92 -4.83
CA TYR A 38 14.82 -1.22 -6.01
C TYR A 38 14.94 -0.06 -7.02
N SER A 39 14.18 1.03 -6.83
CA SER A 39 14.14 2.15 -7.77
C SER A 39 15.46 2.92 -7.82
N HIS A 40 15.97 3.16 -9.02
CA HIS A 40 17.15 4.01 -9.24
C HIS A 40 16.87 5.51 -9.01
N THR A 41 15.61 5.94 -8.91
CA THR A 41 15.24 7.35 -8.75
C THR A 41 15.15 7.80 -7.30
N ILE A 42 15.24 6.88 -6.32
CA ILE A 42 15.21 7.26 -4.91
C ILE A 42 16.45 8.09 -4.55
N GLY A 43 16.21 9.27 -3.98
CA GLY A 43 17.27 10.17 -3.53
C GLY A 43 17.83 11.11 -4.60
N SER A 44 17.20 11.18 -5.78
CA SER A 44 17.56 12.15 -6.83
C SER A 44 17.12 13.58 -6.50
N SER A 45 16.30 13.78 -5.46
CA SER A 45 15.81 15.10 -5.01
C SER A 45 16.22 15.40 -3.57
N SER A 46 16.53 16.67 -3.26
CA SER A 46 16.89 17.12 -1.91
C SER A 46 15.73 17.07 -0.91
N SER A 47 14.49 16.97 -1.40
CA SER A 47 13.28 16.77 -0.58
C SER A 47 13.11 15.33 -0.09
N ASP A 48 13.84 14.36 -0.63
CA ASP A 48 13.65 12.92 -0.37
C ASP A 48 14.70 12.31 0.57
N GLN A 49 15.31 13.13 1.45
CA GLN A 49 16.35 12.67 2.38
C GLN A 49 15.93 11.43 3.18
N GLN A 50 14.66 11.36 3.62
CA GLN A 50 14.15 10.21 4.35
C GLN A 50 14.11 8.93 3.50
N ALA A 51 13.74 9.04 2.22
CA ALA A 51 13.73 7.90 1.30
C ALA A 51 15.16 7.43 0.99
N SER A 52 16.11 8.37 0.81
CA SER A 52 17.53 8.05 0.65
C SER A 52 18.09 7.31 1.86
N ILE A 53 17.77 7.75 3.09
CA ILE A 53 18.18 7.07 4.32
C ILE A 53 17.56 5.68 4.40
N GLY A 54 16.27 5.55 4.08
CA GLY A 54 15.59 4.25 4.05
C GLY A 54 16.25 3.27 3.07
N LYS A 55 16.62 3.75 1.88
CA LYS A 55 17.33 2.94 0.87
C LYS A 55 18.73 2.55 1.34
N TYR A 56 19.49 3.46 1.96
CA TYR A 56 20.79 3.13 2.54
C TYR A 56 20.68 2.06 3.62
N LEU A 57 19.69 2.15 4.52
CA LEU A 57 19.42 1.12 5.53
C LEU A 57 19.01 -0.22 4.89
N TRP A 58 18.23 -0.21 3.80
CA TRP A 58 17.91 -1.41 3.03
C TRP A 58 19.17 -2.09 2.47
N HIS A 59 20.14 -1.30 2.01
CA HIS A 59 21.40 -1.80 1.45
C HIS A 59 22.37 -2.31 2.53
N GLN A 60 22.11 -2.09 3.82
CA GLN A 60 22.84 -2.77 4.90
C GLN A 60 22.31 -4.19 5.17
N VAL A 61 21.18 -4.58 4.57
CA VAL A 61 20.68 -5.96 4.65
C VAL A 61 21.56 -6.84 3.74
N ASN A 62 22.37 -7.69 4.37
CA ASN A 62 23.37 -8.54 3.72
C ASN A 62 23.09 -10.06 3.84
N THR A 63 22.00 -10.40 4.53
CA THR A 63 21.57 -11.78 4.76
C THR A 63 20.21 -11.93 4.10
N VAL A 64 20.16 -12.74 3.06
CA VAL A 64 18.97 -12.97 2.24
C VAL A 64 18.74 -14.47 2.16
N VAL A 65 17.49 -14.89 2.31
CA VAL A 65 17.08 -16.28 2.16
C VAL A 65 15.91 -16.31 1.19
N LEU A 66 16.08 -17.00 0.07
CA LEU A 66 15.04 -17.19 -0.95
C LEU A 66 14.35 -18.53 -0.74
N LEU A 67 13.05 -18.49 -0.45
CA LEU A 67 12.22 -19.69 -0.36
C LEU A 67 11.76 -20.09 -1.77
N ARG A 68 12.15 -21.28 -2.22
CA ARG A 68 11.85 -21.79 -3.58
C ARG A 68 10.57 -22.61 -3.65
N LYS A 69 10.32 -23.44 -2.63
CA LYS A 69 9.16 -24.33 -2.60
C LYS A 69 7.90 -23.55 -2.26
N ASN A 70 6.99 -23.44 -3.22
CA ASN A 70 5.69 -22.84 -3.00
C ASN A 70 4.74 -23.86 -2.36
N CYS A 71 4.35 -23.62 -1.11
CA CYS A 71 3.44 -24.48 -0.35
C CYS A 71 1.96 -24.11 -0.51
N GLN A 72 1.64 -23.00 -1.17
CA GLN A 72 0.26 -22.53 -1.35
C GLN A 72 -0.44 -23.29 -2.48
N GLN A 73 0.26 -23.54 -3.59
CA GLN A 73 -0.20 -24.38 -4.70
C GLN A 73 0.45 -25.76 -4.65
N ALA A 74 0.26 -26.47 -3.54
CA ALA A 74 0.85 -27.79 -3.28
C ALA A 74 0.12 -28.95 -3.99
N GLY A 75 -0.94 -28.67 -4.77
CA GLY A 75 -1.65 -29.70 -5.54
C GLY A 75 -0.76 -30.34 -6.60
N ASP A 76 -0.83 -31.66 -6.73
CA ASP A 76 -0.01 -32.44 -7.67
C ASP A 76 -0.76 -32.80 -8.96
N SER A 77 -1.95 -32.23 -9.18
CA SER A 77 -2.69 -32.44 -10.42
C SER A 77 -1.97 -31.78 -11.61
N ASP A 78 -2.12 -32.33 -12.82
CA ASP A 78 -1.54 -31.74 -14.03
C ASP A 78 -1.97 -30.27 -14.23
N ARG A 79 -3.20 -29.92 -13.82
CA ARG A 79 -3.71 -28.55 -13.89
C ARG A 79 -3.02 -27.65 -12.86
N ASP A 80 -2.81 -28.12 -11.64
CA ASP A 80 -2.11 -27.35 -10.60
C ASP A 80 -0.63 -27.15 -10.93
N ILE A 81 0.02 -28.16 -11.52
CA ILE A 81 1.40 -28.04 -12.01
C ILE A 81 1.48 -26.97 -13.10
N LYS A 82 0.60 -27.01 -14.11
CA LYS A 82 0.52 -25.98 -15.16
C LYS A 82 0.24 -24.59 -14.60
N PHE A 83 -0.64 -24.50 -13.59
CA PHE A 83 -0.93 -23.22 -12.96
C PHE A 83 0.27 -22.66 -12.20
N ARG A 84 0.98 -23.50 -11.45
CA ARG A 84 2.20 -23.12 -10.74
C ARG A 84 3.29 -22.64 -11.71
N GLN A 85 3.49 -23.37 -12.81
CA GLN A 85 4.43 -22.99 -13.88
C GLN A 85 4.04 -21.65 -14.51
N ALA A 86 2.77 -21.45 -14.85
CA ALA A 86 2.30 -20.19 -15.41
C ALA A 86 2.51 -19.01 -14.44
N LEU A 87 2.29 -19.21 -13.13
CA LEU A 87 2.56 -18.19 -12.12
C LEU A 87 4.07 -17.89 -11.99
N GLU A 88 4.93 -18.91 -12.02
CA GLU A 88 6.38 -18.76 -11.98
C GLU A 88 6.91 -17.96 -13.17
N HIS A 89 6.50 -18.32 -14.40
CA HIS A 89 6.86 -17.54 -15.58
C HIS A 89 6.29 -16.12 -15.54
N MET A 90 5.11 -15.92 -14.96
CA MET A 90 4.49 -14.60 -14.80
C MET A 90 5.30 -13.67 -13.89
N ARG A 91 5.98 -14.18 -12.86
CA ARG A 91 6.87 -13.38 -11.98
C ARG A 91 7.99 -12.67 -12.75
N TYR A 92 8.37 -13.25 -13.88
CA TYR A 92 9.41 -12.74 -14.77
C TYR A 92 8.86 -12.17 -16.07
N LYS A 93 7.53 -12.02 -16.18
CA LYS A 93 6.84 -11.56 -17.40
C LYS A 93 7.24 -12.39 -18.63
N LYS A 94 7.44 -13.70 -18.45
CA LYS A 94 7.87 -14.64 -19.50
C LYS A 94 6.87 -15.79 -19.71
N CYS A 95 5.58 -15.55 -19.50
CA CYS A 95 4.56 -16.57 -19.81
C CYS A 95 4.71 -17.08 -21.26
N THR A 96 4.67 -18.39 -21.45
CA THR A 96 4.75 -19.03 -22.76
C THR A 96 3.36 -19.11 -23.41
N THR A 97 3.31 -19.60 -24.66
CA THR A 97 2.05 -19.84 -25.37
C THR A 97 1.20 -20.89 -24.64
N GLU A 98 1.84 -21.90 -24.06
CA GLU A 98 1.20 -22.96 -23.27
C GLU A 98 0.58 -22.37 -21.99
N ASP A 99 1.30 -21.50 -21.28
CA ASP A 99 0.78 -20.81 -20.10
C ASP A 99 -0.45 -19.96 -20.46
N ILE A 100 -0.37 -19.19 -21.54
CA ILE A 100 -1.48 -18.33 -21.99
C ILE A 100 -2.69 -19.18 -22.36
N THR A 101 -2.49 -20.29 -23.07
CA THR A 101 -3.56 -21.23 -23.44
C THR A 101 -4.19 -21.83 -22.19
N PHE A 102 -3.38 -22.22 -21.21
CA PHE A 102 -3.87 -22.71 -19.92
C PHE A 102 -4.66 -21.64 -19.16
N LEU A 103 -4.14 -20.42 -19.02
CA LEU A 103 -4.82 -19.30 -18.35
C LEU A 103 -6.13 -18.93 -19.05
N ARG A 104 -6.21 -19.02 -20.39
CA ARG A 104 -7.47 -18.84 -21.13
C ARG A 104 -8.51 -19.91 -20.79
N SER A 105 -8.08 -21.14 -20.51
CA SER A 105 -8.98 -22.19 -20.01
C SER A 105 -9.57 -21.87 -18.63
N LEU A 106 -8.97 -20.91 -17.91
CA LEU A 106 -9.49 -20.42 -16.64
C LEU A 106 -10.49 -19.26 -16.79
N ILE A 107 -10.78 -18.81 -18.01
CA ILE A 107 -11.79 -17.76 -18.23
C ILE A 107 -13.19 -18.32 -17.92
N SER A 108 -14.03 -17.49 -17.32
CA SER A 108 -15.44 -17.79 -17.03
C SER A 108 -16.16 -18.16 -18.33
N ASP A 109 -16.91 -19.25 -18.27
CA ASP A 109 -17.71 -19.73 -19.40
C ASP A 109 -19.12 -20.04 -18.89
N PRO A 110 -20.11 -19.19 -19.22
CA PRO A 110 -21.50 -19.42 -18.82
C PRO A 110 -22.10 -20.71 -19.37
N SER A 111 -21.55 -21.27 -20.46
CA SER A 111 -22.01 -22.54 -21.03
C SER A 111 -21.48 -23.76 -20.28
N ASN A 112 -20.49 -23.57 -19.42
CA ASN A 112 -19.90 -24.61 -18.59
C ASN A 112 -20.21 -24.34 -17.11
N GLU A 113 -21.09 -25.15 -16.51
CA GLU A 113 -21.53 -24.99 -15.13
C GLU A 113 -20.36 -24.95 -14.12
N SER A 114 -19.29 -25.71 -14.36
CA SER A 114 -18.09 -25.71 -13.50
C SER A 114 -17.25 -24.44 -13.59
N ARG A 115 -17.42 -23.66 -14.67
CA ARG A 115 -16.68 -22.42 -14.96
C ARG A 115 -17.60 -21.20 -15.02
N SER A 116 -18.83 -21.31 -14.56
CA SER A 116 -19.78 -20.21 -14.46
C SER A 116 -19.63 -19.47 -13.13
N ILE A 117 -19.76 -18.15 -13.15
CA ILE A 117 -19.79 -17.30 -11.94
C ILE A 117 -21.05 -17.54 -11.08
N ASP A 118 -22.08 -18.16 -11.66
CA ASP A 118 -23.30 -18.55 -10.95
C ASP A 118 -23.15 -19.89 -10.23
N ASN A 119 -22.06 -20.62 -10.47
CA ASN A 119 -21.74 -21.81 -9.70
C ASN A 119 -21.66 -21.48 -8.20
N PRO A 120 -22.34 -22.22 -7.32
CA PRO A 120 -22.35 -21.97 -5.88
C PRO A 120 -20.96 -21.88 -5.23
N HIS A 121 -19.97 -22.58 -5.78
CA HIS A 121 -18.58 -22.53 -5.33
C HIS A 121 -18.01 -21.11 -5.43
N PHE A 122 -18.20 -20.44 -6.56
CA PHE A 122 -17.71 -19.09 -6.82
C PHE A 122 -18.71 -18.01 -6.38
N ARG A 123 -19.95 -18.39 -6.11
CA ARG A 123 -21.01 -17.47 -5.71
C ARG A 123 -20.65 -16.78 -4.40
N ASN A 124 -20.88 -15.47 -4.35
CA ASN A 124 -20.56 -14.61 -3.19
C ASN A 124 -19.06 -14.54 -2.81
N THR A 125 -18.16 -15.18 -3.58
CA THR A 125 -16.73 -14.99 -3.43
C THR A 125 -16.35 -13.60 -3.89
N SER A 126 -15.56 -12.88 -3.09
CA SER A 126 -15.09 -11.56 -3.47
C SER A 126 -14.23 -11.63 -4.74
N ILE A 127 -14.63 -10.84 -5.75
CA ILE A 127 -13.91 -10.67 -7.01
C ILE A 127 -12.73 -9.71 -6.80
N ILE A 128 -11.53 -10.10 -7.23
CA ILE A 128 -10.37 -9.22 -7.24
C ILE A 128 -10.44 -8.31 -8.48
N LEU A 129 -10.35 -6.99 -8.26
CA LEU A 129 -10.42 -5.94 -9.29
C LEU A 129 -9.26 -4.96 -9.15
N THR A 130 -8.95 -4.21 -10.20
CA THR A 130 -7.89 -3.18 -10.14
C THR A 130 -8.35 -1.88 -9.46
N TYR A 131 -9.57 -1.40 -9.77
CA TYR A 131 -9.99 -0.04 -9.41
C TYR A 131 -11.03 -0.01 -8.30
N ASN A 132 -10.86 0.93 -7.35
CA ASN A 132 -11.83 1.15 -6.27
C ASN A 132 -13.23 1.50 -6.80
N LYS A 133 -13.34 2.24 -7.91
CA LYS A 133 -14.63 2.55 -8.54
C LYS A 133 -15.35 1.30 -9.03
N HIS A 134 -14.64 0.38 -9.68
CA HIS A 134 -15.23 -0.90 -10.14
C HIS A 134 -15.61 -1.77 -8.95
N LYS A 135 -14.75 -1.84 -7.93
CA LYS A 135 -15.00 -2.54 -6.67
C LYS A 135 -16.27 -2.04 -5.98
N ASP A 136 -16.46 -0.72 -5.87
CA ASP A 136 -17.65 -0.17 -5.23
C ASP A 136 -18.94 -0.52 -6.00
N VAL A 137 -18.92 -0.43 -7.34
CA VAL A 137 -20.06 -0.83 -8.19
C VAL A 137 -20.35 -2.33 -8.07
N ALA A 138 -19.32 -3.17 -8.13
CA ALA A 138 -19.47 -4.62 -7.97
C ALA A 138 -20.04 -4.99 -6.59
N ASN A 139 -19.62 -4.29 -5.54
CA ASN A 139 -20.17 -4.46 -4.19
C ASN A 139 -21.63 -4.02 -4.09
N GLU A 140 -22.01 -2.93 -4.74
CA GLU A 140 -23.42 -2.48 -4.81
C GLU A 140 -24.30 -3.51 -5.52
N LEU A 141 -23.88 -3.98 -6.70
CA LEU A 141 -24.59 -4.99 -7.49
C LEU A 141 -24.67 -6.33 -6.73
N GLY A 142 -23.56 -6.77 -6.14
CA GLY A 142 -23.48 -7.98 -5.33
C GLY A 142 -24.42 -7.93 -4.13
N SER A 143 -24.52 -6.77 -3.46
CA SER A 143 -25.43 -6.59 -2.33
C SER A 143 -26.91 -6.68 -2.75
N LYS A 144 -27.29 -6.02 -3.85
CA LYS A 144 -28.66 -6.06 -4.40
C LYS A 144 -29.05 -7.49 -4.79
N ARG A 145 -28.16 -8.18 -5.49
CA ARG A 145 -28.30 -9.57 -5.90
C ARG A 145 -28.44 -10.51 -4.70
N PHE A 146 -27.54 -10.43 -3.72
CA PHE A 146 -27.58 -11.27 -2.53
C PHE A 146 -28.89 -11.10 -1.75
N ALA A 147 -29.37 -9.86 -1.60
CA ALA A 147 -30.64 -9.59 -0.95
C ALA A 147 -31.81 -10.23 -1.72
N ALA A 148 -31.86 -10.08 -3.05
CA ALA A 148 -32.88 -10.69 -3.88
C ALA A 148 -32.87 -12.24 -3.80
N GLU A 149 -31.69 -12.86 -3.92
CA GLU A 149 -31.54 -14.33 -3.86
C GLU A 149 -31.88 -14.92 -2.49
N THR A 150 -31.68 -14.15 -1.42
CA THR A 150 -32.01 -14.58 -0.05
C THR A 150 -33.40 -14.14 0.40
N GLY A 151 -34.19 -13.50 -0.47
CA GLY A 151 -35.52 -12.98 -0.12
C GLY A 151 -35.51 -11.89 0.96
N GLN A 152 -34.39 -11.18 1.12
CA GLN A 152 -34.20 -10.12 2.11
C GLN A 152 -34.29 -8.72 1.48
N VAL A 153 -34.54 -7.71 2.31
CA VAL A 153 -34.47 -6.30 1.92
C VAL A 153 -33.21 -5.67 2.48
N LEU A 154 -32.49 -4.89 1.68
CA LEU A 154 -31.35 -4.11 2.15
C LEU A 154 -31.85 -2.97 3.04
N THR A 155 -31.33 -2.90 4.26
CA THR A 155 -31.53 -1.77 5.16
C THR A 155 -30.42 -0.75 4.93
N HIS A 156 -30.78 0.51 4.73
CA HIS A 156 -29.84 1.59 4.44
C HIS A 156 -29.51 2.39 5.72
N PHE A 157 -28.23 2.42 6.06
CA PHE A 157 -27.69 3.18 7.19
C PHE A 157 -26.81 4.31 6.67
N PHE A 158 -27.16 5.52 7.06
CA PHE A 158 -26.51 6.74 6.60
C PHE A 158 -25.45 7.17 7.60
N SER A 159 -24.45 7.94 7.15
CA SER A 159 -23.46 8.54 8.03
C SER A 159 -24.00 9.79 8.73
N ASP A 160 -23.45 10.10 9.90
CA ASP A 160 -23.59 11.40 10.54
C ASP A 160 -22.36 12.25 10.17
N ASP A 161 -22.55 13.24 9.28
CA ASP A 161 -21.48 14.11 8.79
C ASP A 161 -21.59 15.53 9.39
N GLU A 162 -20.44 16.16 9.61
CA GLU A 162 -20.31 17.57 10.03
C GLU A 162 -19.28 18.27 9.13
N GLN A 163 -19.57 19.49 8.65
CA GLN A 163 -18.59 20.24 7.87
C GLN A 163 -17.49 20.77 8.78
N VAL A 164 -16.23 20.65 8.34
CA VAL A 164 -15.08 21.20 9.05
C VAL A 164 -14.65 22.50 8.38
N VAL A 165 -14.77 23.61 9.10
CA VAL A 165 -14.33 24.94 8.66
C VAL A 165 -13.09 25.35 9.46
N PHE A 166 -12.16 26.02 8.79
CA PHE A 166 -10.97 26.60 9.42
C PHE A 166 -11.09 28.11 9.42
N ASP A 167 -10.85 28.74 10.57
CA ASP A 167 -11.07 30.18 10.78
C ASP A 167 -10.12 31.08 9.94
N GLU A 168 -9.03 30.54 9.37
CA GLU A 168 -8.04 31.32 8.59
C GLU A 168 -7.57 30.59 7.31
N PRO A 169 -7.33 31.31 6.20
CA PRO A 169 -6.75 30.76 4.98
C PRO A 169 -5.30 30.25 5.20
N PRO A 170 -4.80 29.29 4.40
CA PRO A 170 -3.44 28.79 4.55
C PRO A 170 -2.42 29.93 4.37
N SER A 171 -1.64 30.20 5.42
CA SER A 171 -0.50 31.10 5.36
C SER A 171 0.47 30.67 4.25
N LYS A 172 0.81 31.58 3.34
CA LYS A 172 1.84 31.36 2.30
C LYS A 172 3.27 31.44 2.85
N THR A 173 3.47 31.73 4.13
CA THR A 173 4.81 31.85 4.73
C THR A 173 5.18 30.59 5.50
N HIS A 174 6.34 30.03 5.15
CA HIS A 174 7.01 28.87 5.74
C HIS A 174 7.46 29.06 7.20
N ASP A 175 6.79 29.92 7.98
CA ASP A 175 7.26 30.29 9.31
C ASP A 175 6.87 29.23 10.35
N ARG A 176 7.90 28.57 10.89
CA ARG A 176 7.87 27.32 11.67
C ARG A 176 7.34 27.48 13.10
N LYS A 177 6.13 28.01 13.26
CA LYS A 177 5.35 27.85 14.50
C LYS A 177 3.91 27.51 14.15
N CYS A 178 3.64 26.22 13.88
CA CYS A 178 2.29 25.69 13.75
C CYS A 178 1.52 25.87 15.07
N LYS A 179 0.88 27.03 15.27
CA LYS A 179 -0.28 27.09 16.15
C LYS A 179 -1.30 26.11 15.58
N ARG A 180 -1.77 25.15 16.38
CA ARG A 180 -2.86 24.23 15.99
C ARG A 180 -4.04 25.08 15.51
N ARG A 181 -4.37 24.99 14.21
CA ARG A 181 -5.52 25.69 13.62
C ARG A 181 -6.77 25.25 14.37
N LYS A 182 -7.56 26.20 14.87
CA LYS A 182 -8.89 25.90 15.41
C LYS A 182 -9.79 25.49 14.25
N ALA A 183 -10.47 24.38 14.42
CA ALA A 183 -11.40 23.84 13.45
C ALA A 183 -12.79 23.89 14.08
N THR A 184 -13.71 24.61 13.45
CA THR A 184 -15.11 24.70 13.83
C THR A 184 -15.91 23.66 13.04
N LYS A 185 -16.91 23.08 13.69
CA LYS A 185 -17.79 22.08 13.08
C LYS A 185 -19.17 22.68 12.88
N HIS A 186 -19.66 22.60 11.65
CA HIS A 186 -20.98 23.10 11.29
C HIS A 186 -21.86 21.95 10.80
N GLN A 187 -23.17 22.11 10.98
CA GLN A 187 -24.14 21.23 10.33
C GLN A 187 -24.03 21.40 8.81
N ILE A 188 -24.08 20.29 8.09
CA ILE A 188 -24.07 20.29 6.64
C ILE A 188 -25.48 20.64 6.15
N ASP A 189 -25.57 21.47 5.11
CA ASP A 189 -26.83 21.74 4.44
C ASP A 189 -27.47 20.45 3.91
N ASP A 190 -28.80 20.32 4.03
CA ASP A 190 -29.52 19.09 3.69
C ASP A 190 -29.33 18.67 2.22
N GLN A 191 -29.24 19.62 1.28
CA GLN A 191 -29.01 19.29 -0.12
C GLN A 191 -27.62 18.70 -0.33
N VAL A 192 -26.60 19.29 0.31
CA VAL A 192 -25.22 18.79 0.27
C VAL A 192 -25.13 17.42 0.96
N GLN A 193 -25.82 17.23 2.07
CA GLN A 193 -25.84 15.96 2.79
C GLN A 193 -26.45 14.83 1.93
N GLN A 194 -27.54 15.11 1.22
CA GLN A 194 -28.14 14.15 0.28
C GLN A 194 -27.19 13.79 -0.86
N GLN A 195 -26.42 14.75 -1.38
CA GLN A 195 -25.40 14.47 -2.38
C GLN A 195 -24.28 13.61 -1.83
N LEU A 196 -23.83 13.86 -0.59
CA LEU A 196 -22.81 13.07 0.10
C LEU A 196 -23.24 11.63 0.30
N TRP A 197 -24.49 11.37 0.70
CA TRP A 197 -25.01 10.00 0.89
C TRP A 197 -25.10 9.19 -0.40
N LYS A 198 -25.20 9.86 -1.56
CA LYS A 198 -25.18 9.21 -2.89
C LYS A 198 -23.76 8.92 -3.40
N GLN A 199 -22.72 9.43 -2.73
CA GLN A 199 -21.35 9.23 -3.18
C GLN A 199 -20.82 7.83 -2.84
N SER A 200 -20.09 7.27 -3.80
CA SER A 200 -19.35 6.01 -3.62
C SER A 200 -18.22 6.17 -2.59
N PRO A 201 -17.88 5.13 -1.80
CA PRO A 201 -16.73 5.18 -0.90
C PRO A 201 -15.44 5.67 -1.58
N SER A 202 -15.18 5.28 -2.82
CA SER A 202 -13.98 5.66 -3.58
C SER A 202 -13.80 7.16 -3.84
N THR A 203 -14.83 7.99 -3.61
CA THR A 203 -14.75 9.44 -3.87
C THR A 203 -14.20 10.26 -2.70
N ASN A 204 -13.91 9.61 -1.57
CA ASN A 204 -13.27 10.25 -0.42
C ASN A 204 -11.92 9.64 -0.07
N THR A 205 -11.10 10.42 0.64
CA THR A 205 -9.68 10.09 0.91
C THR A 205 -9.44 8.84 1.74
N MET A 206 -10.45 8.37 2.51
CA MET A 206 -10.31 7.20 3.39
C MET A 206 -11.19 6.02 2.99
N GLN A 207 -11.96 6.15 1.89
CA GLN A 207 -12.90 5.14 1.42
C GLN A 207 -13.98 4.77 2.45
N ILE A 208 -14.44 5.75 3.24
CA ILE A 208 -15.48 5.53 4.26
C ILE A 208 -16.86 5.70 3.60
N PRO A 209 -17.76 4.70 3.68
CA PRO A 209 -19.06 4.78 3.05
C PRO A 209 -19.90 5.89 3.68
N ALA A 210 -20.62 6.64 2.84
CA ALA A 210 -21.65 7.57 3.30
C ALA A 210 -22.95 6.83 3.63
N THR A 211 -23.26 5.78 2.86
CA THR A 211 -24.41 4.91 3.06
C THR A 211 -23.95 3.46 3.05
N LEU A 212 -24.38 2.69 4.05
CA LEU A 212 -24.17 1.25 4.17
C LEU A 212 -25.51 0.54 3.96
N SER A 213 -25.58 -0.29 2.92
CA SER A 213 -26.77 -1.09 2.59
C SER A 213 -26.51 -2.53 3.01
N LEU A 214 -27.19 -3.01 4.06
CA LEU A 214 -26.89 -4.29 4.69
C LEU A 214 -28.15 -5.16 4.86
N CYS A 215 -27.97 -6.48 4.81
CA CYS A 215 -28.92 -7.49 5.29
C CYS A 215 -28.16 -8.58 6.07
N LYS A 216 -28.86 -9.47 6.77
CA LYS A 216 -28.21 -10.53 7.55
C LYS A 216 -27.52 -11.53 6.62
N GLY A 217 -26.34 -11.99 7.01
CA GLY A 217 -25.50 -12.91 6.23
C GLY A 217 -24.68 -12.24 5.12
N LEU A 218 -24.89 -10.94 4.85
CA LEU A 218 -24.19 -10.24 3.77
C LEU A 218 -22.66 -10.23 4.01
N PRO A 219 -21.83 -10.64 3.04
CA PRO A 219 -20.36 -10.59 3.16
C PRO A 219 -19.85 -9.15 3.29
N VAL A 220 -19.01 -8.92 4.30
CA VAL A 220 -18.40 -7.61 4.59
C VAL A 220 -16.91 -7.75 4.90
N MET A 221 -16.16 -6.67 4.72
CA MET A 221 -14.76 -6.54 5.08
C MET A 221 -14.57 -5.33 5.99
N ILE A 222 -13.84 -5.52 7.10
CA ILE A 222 -13.47 -4.46 8.04
C ILE A 222 -12.41 -3.55 7.38
N ARG A 223 -12.57 -2.22 7.50
CA ARG A 223 -11.71 -1.23 6.83
C ARG A 223 -10.80 -0.41 7.74
N PHE A 224 -10.80 -0.71 9.04
CA PHE A 224 -9.96 -0.06 10.04
C PHE A 224 -9.34 -1.07 11.02
N ASN A 225 -8.28 -0.65 11.69
CA ASN A 225 -7.72 -1.39 12.82
C ASN A 225 -8.37 -0.86 14.10
N GLY A 226 -9.22 -1.69 14.72
CA GLY A 226 -9.90 -1.36 15.97
C GLY A 226 -9.19 -1.98 17.16
N ALA A 227 -9.27 -3.30 17.25
CA ALA A 227 -8.69 -4.11 18.31
C ALA A 227 -8.05 -5.35 17.65
N THR A 228 -6.74 -5.32 17.48
CA THR A 228 -5.99 -6.36 16.75
C THR A 228 -6.02 -7.69 17.48
N GLU A 229 -6.03 -7.64 18.81
CA GLU A 229 -6.14 -8.76 19.73
C GLU A 229 -7.51 -9.46 19.68
N LEU A 230 -8.53 -8.76 19.17
CA LEU A 230 -9.88 -9.29 18.93
C LEU A 230 -10.14 -9.59 17.45
N CYS A 231 -9.07 -9.66 16.64
CA CYS A 231 -9.14 -9.85 15.19
C CYS A 231 -9.97 -8.76 14.46
N ILE A 232 -10.23 -7.60 15.08
CA ILE A 232 -10.90 -6.45 14.45
C ILE A 232 -9.85 -5.64 13.70
N THR A 233 -9.42 -6.17 12.57
CA THR A 233 -8.32 -5.62 11.76
C THR A 233 -8.79 -5.23 10.36
N LYS A 234 -8.08 -4.26 9.76
CA LYS A 234 -8.34 -3.84 8.39
C LYS A 234 -8.02 -5.01 7.45
N GLY A 235 -9.03 -5.45 6.71
CA GLY A 235 -8.92 -6.57 5.78
C GLY A 235 -9.54 -7.87 6.28
N GLN A 236 -9.91 -7.97 7.57
CA GLN A 236 -10.63 -9.11 8.11
C GLN A 236 -12.01 -9.23 7.43
N GLU A 237 -12.29 -10.43 6.92
CA GLU A 237 -13.54 -10.77 6.24
C GLU A 237 -14.54 -11.35 7.25
N GLY A 238 -15.83 -11.22 6.95
CA GLY A 238 -16.90 -11.72 7.78
C GLY A 238 -18.27 -11.53 7.14
N THR A 239 -19.31 -11.86 7.89
CA THR A 239 -20.70 -11.72 7.47
C THR A 239 -21.49 -10.90 8.49
N VAL A 240 -22.48 -10.15 8.02
CA VAL A 240 -23.37 -9.38 8.91
C VAL A 240 -24.18 -10.34 9.78
N HIS A 241 -24.01 -10.27 11.09
CA HIS A 241 -24.79 -11.06 12.05
C HIS A 241 -26.07 -10.32 12.46
N GLY A 242 -25.96 -9.01 12.70
CA GLY A 242 -27.07 -8.15 13.13
C GLY A 242 -26.58 -6.74 13.41
N TRP A 243 -27.46 -5.86 13.86
CA TRP A 243 -27.12 -4.48 14.16
C TRP A 243 -28.07 -3.87 15.19
N GLN A 244 -27.61 -2.80 15.82
CA GLN A 244 -28.41 -1.82 16.54
C GLN A 244 -28.34 -0.50 15.78
N ALA A 245 -29.46 0.20 15.70
CA ALA A 245 -29.58 1.44 14.95
C ALA A 245 -30.31 2.50 15.77
N ARG A 246 -30.00 3.75 15.48
CA ARG A 246 -30.63 4.92 16.10
C ARG A 246 -30.99 5.94 15.03
N LYS A 247 -31.72 6.99 15.43
CA LYS A 247 -31.92 8.17 14.58
C LYS A 247 -30.69 9.07 14.63
N GLY A 248 -30.23 9.50 13.46
CA GLY A 248 -29.15 10.47 13.28
C GLY A 248 -29.64 11.91 13.35
N LYS A 249 -28.73 12.86 13.08
CA LYS A 249 -28.99 14.31 13.23
C LYS A 249 -30.03 14.87 12.25
N HIS A 250 -30.17 14.26 11.08
CA HIS A 250 -31.16 14.61 10.05
C HIS A 250 -32.37 13.66 10.08
N GLY A 251 -32.60 12.94 11.20
CA GLY A 251 -33.67 11.96 11.34
C GLY A 251 -33.48 10.65 10.57
N GLN A 252 -32.34 10.50 9.87
CA GLN A 252 -31.96 9.34 9.09
C GLN A 252 -31.58 8.13 9.98
N LEU A 253 -31.67 6.92 9.45
CA LEU A 253 -31.25 5.72 10.17
C LEU A 253 -29.71 5.62 10.17
N VAL A 254 -29.10 5.50 11.35
CA VAL A 254 -27.65 5.37 11.49
C VAL A 254 -27.30 4.14 12.32
N LEU A 255 -26.17 3.49 12.01
CA LEU A 255 -25.69 2.36 12.80
C LEU A 255 -25.15 2.86 14.14
N ASP A 256 -25.54 2.17 15.21
CA ASP A 256 -24.98 2.34 16.54
C ASP A 256 -23.96 1.24 16.84
N VAL A 257 -24.32 0.00 16.52
CA VAL A 257 -23.44 -1.17 16.57
C VAL A 257 -23.74 -2.07 15.39
N LEU A 258 -22.71 -2.54 14.69
CA LEU A 258 -22.80 -3.62 13.71
C LEU A 258 -22.14 -4.87 14.28
N TYR A 259 -22.87 -5.98 14.37
CA TYR A 259 -22.32 -7.27 14.75
C TYR A 259 -21.87 -8.01 13.49
N VAL A 260 -20.59 -8.37 13.43
CA VAL A 260 -19.98 -9.10 12.31
C VAL A 260 -19.48 -10.45 12.80
N LYS A 261 -19.88 -11.53 12.14
CA LYS A 261 -19.32 -12.86 12.33
C LYS A 261 -18.05 -12.97 11.49
N LEU A 262 -16.89 -13.04 12.13
CA LEU A 262 -15.59 -13.13 11.47
C LEU A 262 -15.44 -14.47 10.73
N GLU A 263 -14.89 -14.42 9.54
CA GLU A 263 -14.56 -15.58 8.74
C GLU A 263 -13.11 -15.99 8.98
N LYS A 264 -12.91 -17.23 9.46
CA LYS A 264 -11.59 -17.84 9.72
C LYS A 264 -10.60 -16.89 10.41
N PRO A 265 -10.96 -16.28 11.56
CA PRO A 265 -10.04 -15.38 12.25
C PRO A 265 -8.78 -16.15 12.72
N PRO A 266 -7.61 -15.49 12.85
CA PRO A 266 -6.38 -16.13 13.32
C PRO A 266 -6.51 -16.78 14.71
N THR A 267 -7.41 -16.27 15.54
CA THR A 267 -7.73 -16.82 16.85
C THR A 267 -9.21 -16.67 17.10
N ASP A 268 -9.81 -17.64 17.78
CA ASP A 268 -11.20 -17.57 18.16
C ASP A 268 -11.47 -16.41 19.13
N VAL A 269 -12.54 -15.67 18.88
CA VAL A 269 -12.96 -14.51 19.65
C VAL A 269 -14.32 -14.80 20.25
N HIS A 270 -14.46 -14.63 21.57
CA HIS A 270 -15.72 -14.86 22.25
C HIS A 270 -16.02 -13.73 23.25
N PHE A 271 -17.19 -13.12 23.10
CA PHE A 271 -17.75 -12.20 24.08
C PHE A 271 -18.86 -12.92 24.84
N LYS A 272 -18.99 -12.63 26.14
CA LYS A 272 -19.89 -13.32 27.09
C LYS A 272 -21.31 -13.54 26.57
N ASP A 273 -21.84 -12.59 25.80
CA ASP A 273 -23.23 -12.59 25.31
C ASP A 273 -23.34 -12.63 23.79
N LEU A 274 -22.25 -12.96 23.08
CA LEU A 274 -22.24 -13.10 21.62
C LEU A 274 -21.80 -14.50 21.20
N PRO A 275 -22.30 -15.01 20.06
CA PRO A 275 -21.80 -16.25 19.49
C PRO A 275 -20.30 -16.20 19.21
N LEU A 276 -19.68 -17.37 19.07
CA LEU A 276 -18.28 -17.50 18.70
C LEU A 276 -17.98 -16.70 17.41
N ASN A 277 -16.88 -15.95 17.45
CA ASN A 277 -16.38 -15.10 16.37
C ASN A 277 -17.33 -13.97 15.95
N VAL A 278 -18.34 -13.63 16.75
CA VAL A 278 -19.17 -12.44 16.52
C VAL A 278 -18.61 -11.27 17.31
N VAL A 279 -18.23 -10.21 16.61
CA VAL A 279 -17.62 -9.02 17.19
C VAL A 279 -18.50 -7.77 16.97
N PRO A 280 -18.61 -6.88 17.97
CA PRO A 280 -19.28 -5.61 17.81
C PRO A 280 -18.35 -4.59 17.13
N ILE A 281 -18.83 -3.93 16.09
CA ILE A 281 -18.14 -2.86 15.39
C ILE A 281 -18.94 -1.58 15.57
N ILE A 282 -18.32 -0.60 16.24
CA ILE A 282 -18.93 0.70 16.52
C ILE A 282 -18.49 1.76 15.48
N PRO A 283 -19.31 2.81 15.25
CA PRO A 283 -18.94 3.91 14.38
C PRO A 283 -17.69 4.66 14.87
N ASN A 284 -16.82 5.02 13.93
CA ASN A 284 -15.72 5.93 14.19
C ASN A 284 -15.97 7.27 13.51
N THR A 285 -15.52 8.34 14.15
CA THR A 285 -15.50 9.67 13.53
C THR A 285 -14.15 9.94 12.87
N ARG A 286 -14.14 10.18 11.57
CA ARG A 286 -12.94 10.47 10.77
C ARG A 286 -13.08 11.76 10.00
N ARG A 287 -11.99 12.53 9.89
CA ARG A 287 -11.92 13.70 9.01
C ARG A 287 -11.50 13.25 7.63
N ILE A 288 -12.32 13.55 6.62
CA ILE A 288 -12.12 13.13 5.23
C ILE A 288 -12.35 14.30 4.29
N ASN A 289 -11.68 14.26 3.13
CA ASN A 289 -11.99 15.13 2.01
C ASN A 289 -12.91 14.38 1.07
N CYS A 290 -14.06 14.97 0.75
CA CYS A 290 -15.06 14.43 -0.16
C CYS A 290 -15.10 15.27 -1.42
N LYS A 291 -15.05 14.62 -2.59
CA LYS A 291 -15.27 15.27 -3.88
C LYS A 291 -16.76 15.26 -4.21
N LEU A 292 -17.35 16.43 -4.45
CA LEU A 292 -18.74 16.60 -4.88
C LEU A 292 -18.88 16.43 -6.41
N PRO A 293 -20.12 16.23 -6.93
CA PRO A 293 -20.37 16.08 -8.37
C PRO A 293 -19.92 17.28 -9.22
N ASP A 294 -19.82 18.47 -8.62
CA ASP A 294 -19.35 19.71 -9.24
C ASP A 294 -17.84 19.93 -9.07
N ASP A 295 -17.10 18.85 -8.78
CA ASP A 295 -15.67 18.81 -8.53
C ASP A 295 -15.16 19.59 -7.30
N ARG A 296 -16.05 20.25 -6.54
CA ARG A 296 -15.65 20.89 -5.28
C ARG A 296 -15.20 19.84 -4.27
N ILE A 297 -14.15 20.18 -3.53
CA ILE A 297 -13.66 19.36 -2.41
C ILE A 297 -14.12 20.01 -1.12
N ILE A 298 -14.88 19.26 -0.32
CA ILE A 298 -15.29 19.68 1.02
C ILE A 298 -14.62 18.78 2.06
N GLN A 299 -14.19 19.40 3.16
CA GLN A 299 -13.65 18.67 4.29
C GLN A 299 -14.75 18.45 5.32
N ILE A 300 -15.02 17.18 5.65
CA ILE A 300 -16.06 16.80 6.60
C ILE A 300 -15.51 15.90 7.69
N SER A 301 -16.21 15.84 8.81
CA SER A 301 -16.05 14.89 9.89
C SER A 301 -17.20 13.88 9.77
N ARG A 302 -16.89 12.68 9.25
CA ARG A 302 -17.87 11.60 9.03
C ARG A 302 -17.85 10.61 10.18
N THR A 303 -19.02 10.28 10.71
CA THR A 303 -19.21 9.22 11.70
C THR A 303 -19.97 8.06 11.05
N GLN A 304 -19.31 6.90 10.93
CA GLN A 304 -19.88 5.69 10.35
C GLN A 304 -19.11 4.44 10.80
N VAL A 305 -19.75 3.28 10.75
CA VAL A 305 -19.06 1.98 10.87
C VAL A 305 -18.13 1.78 9.67
N GLU A 306 -16.85 1.56 9.91
CA GLU A 306 -15.84 1.42 8.85
C GLU A 306 -15.78 -0.03 8.31
N VAL A 307 -16.87 -0.48 7.67
CA VAL A 307 -16.94 -1.73 6.89
C VAL A 307 -17.34 -1.44 5.44
N LEU A 308 -17.09 -2.38 4.53
CA LEU A 308 -17.64 -2.36 3.17
C LEU A 308 -18.19 -3.74 2.82
N PRO A 309 -19.20 -3.86 1.93
CA PRO A 309 -19.53 -5.14 1.34
C PRO A 309 -18.30 -5.80 0.69
N ASN A 310 -18.26 -7.13 0.68
CA ASN A 310 -17.11 -7.92 0.24
C ASN A 310 -17.50 -8.90 -0.88
N PHE A 311 -18.21 -8.40 -1.90
CA PHE A 311 -18.38 -9.09 -3.18
C PHE A 311 -17.27 -8.74 -4.17
N ALA A 312 -16.52 -7.68 -3.88
CA ALA A 312 -15.32 -7.31 -4.60
C ALA A 312 -14.30 -6.62 -3.68
N MET A 313 -13.01 -6.80 -4.01
CA MET A 313 -11.89 -6.14 -3.37
C MET A 313 -10.87 -5.71 -4.42
N THR A 314 -9.97 -4.79 -4.07
CA THR A 314 -8.88 -4.43 -4.97
C THR A 314 -7.74 -5.46 -4.90
N ASP A 315 -6.95 -5.59 -5.96
CA ASP A 315 -5.68 -6.31 -6.00
C ASP A 315 -4.77 -6.00 -4.79
N PHE A 316 -4.59 -4.72 -4.44
CA PHE A 316 -3.88 -4.30 -3.23
C PHE A 316 -4.47 -4.84 -1.93
N ALA A 317 -5.80 -4.99 -1.85
CA ALA A 317 -6.47 -5.49 -0.66
C ALA A 317 -6.46 -7.03 -0.58
N SER A 318 -6.22 -7.69 -1.72
CA SER A 318 -6.05 -9.14 -1.81
C SER A 318 -4.64 -9.59 -1.42
N GLN A 319 -3.66 -8.69 -1.44
CA GLN A 319 -2.25 -9.03 -1.21
C GLN A 319 -2.05 -9.69 0.16
N GLY A 320 -1.31 -10.82 0.18
CA GLY A 320 -1.03 -11.58 1.39
C GLY A 320 -2.16 -12.52 1.85
N LYS A 321 -3.26 -12.62 1.09
CA LYS A 321 -4.36 -13.55 1.38
C LYS A 321 -4.23 -14.83 0.56
N THR A 322 -4.51 -15.98 1.17
CA THR A 322 -4.81 -17.22 0.44
C THR A 322 -6.32 -17.34 0.30
N ARG A 323 -6.80 -17.63 -0.90
CA ARG A 323 -8.23 -17.70 -1.23
C ARG A 323 -8.54 -19.00 -1.96
N ASP A 324 -9.59 -19.67 -1.50
CA ASP A 324 -10.15 -20.83 -2.18
C ASP A 324 -11.67 -20.80 -1.99
N PRO A 325 -12.46 -20.43 -3.01
CA PRO A 325 -12.03 -20.08 -4.37
C PRO A 325 -11.47 -18.65 -4.56
N ASN A 326 -10.83 -18.43 -5.71
CA ASN A 326 -10.25 -17.16 -6.14
C ASN A 326 -10.83 -16.71 -7.49
N VAL A 327 -11.65 -15.66 -7.48
CA VAL A 327 -12.22 -15.04 -8.68
C VAL A 327 -11.55 -13.70 -8.93
N ALA A 328 -11.05 -13.46 -10.14
CA ALA A 328 -10.36 -12.22 -10.50
C ALA A 328 -10.83 -11.69 -11.87
N ASP A 329 -11.00 -10.38 -11.97
CA ASP A 329 -11.06 -9.66 -13.24
C ASP A 329 -9.78 -8.83 -13.40
N ILE A 330 -8.93 -9.34 -14.27
CA ILE A 330 -7.60 -8.84 -14.56
C ILE A 330 -7.52 -8.06 -15.89
N TYR A 331 -8.66 -7.79 -16.54
CA TYR A 331 -8.68 -7.07 -17.82
C TYR A 331 -8.06 -5.67 -17.71
N ASN A 332 -8.36 -5.00 -16.60
CA ASN A 332 -7.89 -3.65 -16.29
C ASN A 332 -6.58 -3.65 -15.46
N SER A 333 -5.95 -4.81 -15.24
CA SER A 333 -4.67 -4.88 -14.53
C SER A 333 -3.59 -4.15 -15.33
N ARG A 334 -2.75 -3.37 -14.64
CA ARG A 334 -1.81 -2.43 -15.27
C ARG A 334 -0.56 -3.11 -15.83
N ASP A 335 -0.12 -4.18 -15.18
CA ASP A 335 1.15 -4.87 -15.43
C ASP A 335 1.08 -6.33 -14.97
N PHE A 336 2.19 -7.06 -15.14
CA PHE A 336 2.30 -8.44 -14.68
C PHE A 336 2.20 -8.55 -13.15
N GLN A 337 2.70 -7.57 -12.38
CA GLN A 337 2.70 -7.63 -10.91
C GLN A 337 1.27 -7.63 -10.37
N ALA A 338 0.38 -6.81 -10.95
CA ALA A 338 -1.03 -6.79 -10.62
C ALA A 338 -1.73 -8.12 -10.97
N ILE A 339 -1.47 -8.67 -12.16
CA ILE A 339 -2.03 -9.95 -12.59
C ILE A 339 -1.54 -11.09 -11.70
N TYR A 340 -0.23 -11.18 -11.49
CA TYR A 340 0.41 -12.16 -10.62
C TYR A 340 -0.12 -12.06 -9.19
N THR A 341 -0.24 -10.84 -8.64
CA THR A 341 -0.78 -10.62 -7.29
C THR A 341 -2.22 -11.12 -7.17
N ALA A 342 -3.05 -10.93 -8.19
CA ALA A 342 -4.44 -11.38 -8.18
C ALA A 342 -4.58 -12.91 -8.33
N LEU A 343 -3.82 -13.52 -9.23
CA LEU A 343 -3.94 -14.97 -9.52
C LEU A 343 -3.23 -15.84 -8.46
N SER A 344 -2.09 -15.40 -7.93
CA SER A 344 -1.33 -16.11 -6.89
C SER A 344 -2.03 -16.20 -5.52
N ARG A 345 -3.26 -15.69 -5.39
CA ARG A 345 -4.08 -15.89 -4.18
C ARG A 345 -4.72 -17.27 -4.14
N SER A 346 -4.93 -17.91 -5.29
CA SER A 346 -5.54 -19.23 -5.36
C SER A 346 -4.61 -20.33 -4.86
N SER A 347 -5.16 -21.36 -4.21
CA SER A 347 -4.48 -22.61 -3.85
C SER A 347 -4.44 -23.63 -5.00
N SER A 348 -5.37 -23.54 -5.95
CA SER A 348 -5.53 -24.52 -7.03
C SER A 348 -5.97 -23.89 -8.36
N ALA A 349 -5.74 -24.62 -9.46
CA ALA A 349 -6.23 -24.24 -10.78
C ALA A 349 -7.77 -24.24 -10.82
N ASP A 350 -8.40 -25.24 -10.20
CA ASP A 350 -9.85 -25.41 -10.23
C ASP A 350 -10.56 -24.38 -9.35
N GLY A 351 -9.94 -23.97 -8.25
CA GLY A 351 -10.40 -22.84 -7.42
C GLY A 351 -10.17 -21.48 -8.08
N THR A 352 -9.48 -21.38 -9.23
CA THR A 352 -9.21 -20.11 -9.91
C THR A 352 -10.23 -19.84 -11.02
N MET A 353 -10.80 -18.63 -11.07
CA MET A 353 -11.60 -18.14 -12.19
C MET A 353 -11.19 -16.74 -12.62
N ILE A 354 -11.00 -16.57 -13.93
CA ILE A 354 -10.76 -15.28 -14.58
C ILE A 354 -12.08 -14.83 -15.21
N LEU A 355 -12.64 -13.68 -14.85
CA LEU A 355 -13.98 -13.31 -15.32
C LEU A 355 -14.06 -13.02 -16.82
N GLN A 356 -13.00 -12.50 -17.41
CA GLN A 356 -12.97 -12.11 -18.82
C GLN A 356 -11.55 -12.15 -19.39
N GLY A 357 -11.39 -11.84 -20.68
CA GLY A 357 -10.07 -11.82 -21.31
C GLY A 357 -9.06 -10.91 -20.61
N PHE A 358 -7.78 -11.07 -20.94
CA PHE A 358 -6.69 -10.27 -20.38
C PHE A 358 -5.65 -9.94 -21.45
N ASN A 359 -4.89 -8.87 -21.22
CA ASN A 359 -3.83 -8.45 -22.13
C ASN A 359 -2.58 -9.32 -21.97
N VAL A 360 -2.30 -10.18 -22.95
CA VAL A 360 -1.13 -11.07 -22.94
C VAL A 360 0.19 -10.31 -22.90
N ASN A 361 0.27 -9.10 -23.45
CA ASN A 361 1.49 -8.28 -23.45
C ASN A 361 1.90 -7.84 -22.04
N HIS A 362 0.99 -7.87 -21.08
CA HIS A 362 1.32 -7.57 -19.69
C HIS A 362 2.14 -8.68 -19.06
N ILE A 363 1.99 -9.94 -19.48
CA ILE A 363 2.63 -11.13 -18.88
C ILE A 363 3.72 -11.78 -19.75
N THR A 364 4.00 -11.19 -20.92
CA THR A 364 5.05 -11.64 -21.86
C THR A 364 6.08 -10.56 -22.16
N GLY A 365 7.20 -10.96 -22.78
CA GLY A 365 8.26 -10.06 -23.25
C GLY A 365 9.39 -9.78 -22.24
N GLY A 366 9.36 -10.42 -21.06
CA GLY A 366 10.41 -10.36 -20.06
C GLY A 366 10.40 -9.09 -19.20
N ILE A 367 11.03 -9.21 -18.03
CA ILE A 367 11.28 -8.09 -17.11
C ILE A 367 12.53 -7.34 -17.59
N GLY A 368 12.35 -6.22 -18.28
CA GLY A 368 13.49 -5.37 -18.66
C GLY A 368 14.14 -4.69 -17.44
N ASN A 369 15.31 -4.05 -17.63
CA ASN A 369 16.00 -3.29 -16.58
C ASN A 369 15.31 -1.98 -16.16
N LYS A 370 14.13 -1.66 -16.69
CA LYS A 370 13.43 -0.41 -16.34
C LYS A 370 13.05 -0.43 -14.86
N GLY A 371 13.42 0.64 -14.15
CA GLY A 371 13.06 0.83 -12.74
C GLY A 371 13.87 0.03 -11.73
N GLY A 372 14.88 -0.76 -12.12
CA GLY A 372 15.78 -1.48 -11.22
C GLY A 372 15.26 -2.80 -10.65
N TYR A 373 14.02 -3.18 -10.98
CA TYR A 373 13.40 -4.42 -10.53
C TYR A 373 14.22 -5.67 -10.91
N HIS A 374 14.61 -5.78 -12.19
CA HIS A 374 15.39 -6.92 -12.68
C HIS A 374 16.73 -7.07 -11.95
N GLN A 375 17.41 -5.94 -11.72
CA GLN A 375 18.70 -5.90 -11.04
C GLN A 375 18.55 -6.26 -9.55
N GLU A 376 17.51 -5.81 -8.86
CA GLU A 376 17.25 -6.20 -7.46
C GLU A 376 17.10 -7.72 -7.32
N LEU A 377 16.37 -8.38 -8.23
CA LEU A 377 16.23 -9.84 -8.19
C LEU A 377 17.58 -10.54 -8.35
N ARG A 378 18.43 -10.10 -9.29
CA ARG A 378 19.79 -10.62 -9.47
C ARG A 378 20.65 -10.42 -8.22
N GLU A 379 20.55 -9.28 -7.56
CA GLU A 379 21.28 -9.00 -6.33
C GLU A 379 20.80 -9.89 -5.18
N MET A 380 19.48 -10.10 -5.04
CA MET A 380 18.92 -11.01 -4.03
C MET A 380 19.41 -12.45 -4.21
N GLU A 381 19.55 -12.92 -5.45
CA GLU A 381 20.08 -14.24 -5.78
C GLU A 381 21.54 -14.40 -5.35
N ILE A 382 22.39 -13.41 -5.62
CA ILE A 382 23.78 -13.41 -5.15
C ILE A 382 23.85 -13.38 -3.62
N LEU A 383 23.07 -12.53 -2.96
CA LEU A 383 23.05 -12.44 -1.50
C LEU A 383 22.55 -13.74 -0.84
N ASN A 384 21.60 -14.43 -1.47
CA ASN A 384 21.14 -15.75 -1.03
C ASN A 384 22.27 -16.78 -1.10
N ASP A 385 23.02 -16.81 -2.19
CA ASP A 385 24.15 -17.74 -2.34
C ASP A 385 25.28 -17.43 -1.35
N ILE A 386 25.60 -16.15 -1.15
CA ILE A 386 26.55 -15.71 -0.11
C ILE A 386 26.07 -16.17 1.28
N THR A 387 24.77 -16.05 1.56
CA THR A 387 24.17 -16.49 2.83
C THR A 387 24.31 -18.00 3.01
N LYS A 388 24.06 -18.79 1.95
CA LYS A 388 24.25 -20.25 1.93
C LYS A 388 25.71 -20.63 2.18
N LEU A 389 26.66 -20.05 1.43
CA LEU A 389 28.09 -20.29 1.61
C LEU A 389 28.58 -19.91 3.01
N ARG A 390 28.05 -18.83 3.58
CA ARG A 390 28.38 -18.41 4.96
C ARG A 390 27.89 -19.43 5.98
N ALA A 391 26.66 -19.91 5.83
CA ALA A 391 26.07 -20.93 6.71
C ALA A 391 26.82 -22.27 6.62
N ASP A 392 27.28 -22.65 5.43
CA ASP A 392 28.07 -23.86 5.18
C ASP A 392 29.56 -23.74 5.58
N HIS A 393 29.99 -22.58 6.09
CA HIS A 393 31.40 -22.25 6.34
C HIS A 393 32.31 -22.35 5.09
N LYS A 394 31.76 -22.14 3.90
CA LYS A 394 32.46 -22.19 2.60
C LYS A 394 32.72 -20.81 1.98
N LEU A 395 32.20 -19.73 2.57
CA LEU A 395 32.42 -18.38 2.06
C LEU A 395 33.91 -17.98 2.23
N PRO A 396 34.61 -17.61 1.14
CA PRO A 396 35.99 -17.13 1.22
C PRO A 396 36.16 -15.97 2.21
N HIS A 397 37.23 -16.02 3.02
CA HIS A 397 37.55 -14.96 3.99
C HIS A 397 37.81 -13.58 3.36
N SER A 398 38.05 -13.52 2.05
CA SER A 398 38.21 -12.26 1.31
C SER A 398 36.89 -11.52 1.08
N ILE A 399 35.73 -12.16 1.31
CA ILE A 399 34.41 -11.58 1.07
C ILE A 399 33.84 -11.08 2.41
N ILE A 400 34.06 -9.80 2.71
CA ILE A 400 33.68 -9.12 3.95
C ILE A 400 33.06 -7.76 3.60
N GLY A 401 31.89 -7.45 4.16
CA GLY A 401 31.27 -6.14 3.97
C GLY A 401 29.97 -5.96 4.73
N ASP A 402 29.77 -4.74 5.22
CA ASP A 402 28.55 -4.31 5.92
C ASP A 402 27.50 -3.73 4.96
N LEU A 403 27.87 -3.50 3.70
CA LEU A 403 27.00 -3.00 2.65
C LEU A 403 26.85 -4.03 1.54
N ARG A 404 25.63 -4.10 0.99
CA ARG A 404 25.26 -4.96 -0.12
C ARG A 404 26.18 -4.75 -1.32
N GLY A 405 26.38 -3.50 -1.76
CA GLY A 405 27.15 -3.21 -2.97
C GLY A 405 28.59 -3.74 -2.89
N SER A 406 29.28 -3.52 -1.77
CA SER A 406 30.66 -3.99 -1.58
C SER A 406 30.74 -5.51 -1.48
N LEU A 407 29.79 -6.14 -0.78
CA LEU A 407 29.74 -7.59 -0.62
C LEU A 407 29.53 -8.30 -1.97
N ILE A 408 28.58 -7.81 -2.79
CA ILE A 408 28.31 -8.34 -4.14
C ILE A 408 29.53 -8.11 -5.04
N GLN A 409 30.17 -6.95 -4.98
CA GLN A 409 31.37 -6.67 -5.78
C GLN A 409 32.52 -7.64 -5.45
N GLN A 410 32.77 -7.91 -4.17
CA GLN A 410 33.81 -8.85 -3.75
C GLN A 410 33.49 -10.28 -4.17
N TYR A 411 32.23 -10.70 -4.01
CA TYR A 411 31.74 -11.99 -4.47
C TYR A 411 32.00 -12.20 -5.97
N ARG A 412 31.58 -11.25 -6.79
CA ARG A 412 31.77 -11.30 -8.24
C ARG A 412 33.24 -11.23 -8.65
N SER A 413 34.06 -10.53 -7.88
CA SER A 413 35.51 -10.46 -8.14
C SER A 413 36.21 -11.78 -7.81
N HIS A 414 35.74 -12.52 -6.80
CA HIS A 414 36.28 -13.81 -6.39
C HIS A 414 35.86 -14.95 -7.32
N PHE A 415 34.54 -15.10 -7.56
CA PHE A 415 33.99 -16.20 -8.37
C PHE A 415 33.96 -15.90 -9.87
N GLY A 416 34.18 -14.64 -10.24
CA GLY A 416 34.19 -14.16 -11.62
C GLY A 416 32.88 -13.46 -12.02
N ASN A 417 32.98 -12.44 -12.86
CA ASN A 417 31.83 -11.59 -13.24
C ASN A 417 30.71 -12.33 -13.99
N ARG A 418 31.01 -13.51 -14.55
CA ARG A 418 30.09 -14.39 -15.29
C ARG A 418 29.55 -15.55 -14.43
N HIS A 419 30.03 -15.69 -13.20
CA HIS A 419 29.50 -16.71 -12.30
C HIS A 419 28.06 -16.36 -11.92
N THR A 420 27.18 -17.34 -11.99
CA THR A 420 25.77 -17.27 -11.57
C THR A 420 25.52 -18.33 -10.51
N PRO A 421 24.69 -18.05 -9.48
CA PRO A 421 24.26 -19.07 -8.53
C PRO A 421 23.60 -20.28 -9.22
N GLU A 422 23.74 -21.47 -8.62
CA GLU A 422 23.26 -22.74 -9.20
C GLU A 422 21.74 -22.77 -9.43
N GLU A 423 20.96 -22.16 -8.54
CA GLU A 423 19.49 -22.12 -8.60
C GLU A 423 18.94 -20.84 -9.25
N LEU A 424 19.76 -20.12 -10.01
CA LEU A 424 19.33 -18.88 -10.67
C LEU A 424 18.32 -19.19 -11.77
N HIS A 425 17.18 -18.50 -11.76
CA HIS A 425 16.18 -18.63 -12.83
C HIS A 425 16.70 -18.07 -14.16
N ASP A 426 16.46 -18.75 -15.28
CA ASP A 426 16.96 -18.39 -16.63
C ASP A 426 16.68 -16.94 -17.04
N SER A 427 15.53 -16.41 -16.62
CA SER A 427 15.18 -15.00 -16.82
C SER A 427 16.10 -13.97 -16.18
N LEU A 428 16.96 -14.37 -15.24
CA LEU A 428 17.86 -13.50 -14.49
C LEU A 428 19.34 -13.69 -14.84
N VAL A 429 19.69 -14.64 -15.72
CA VAL A 429 21.09 -14.91 -16.11
C VAL A 429 21.72 -13.66 -16.72
N TRP A 430 22.99 -13.38 -16.42
CA TRP A 430 23.77 -12.28 -17.00
C TRP A 430 24.95 -12.82 -17.80
N ASP A 431 25.17 -12.31 -19.01
CA ASP A 431 26.27 -12.72 -19.90
C ASP A 431 27.05 -11.53 -20.49
N ALA A 432 27.76 -11.75 -21.61
CA ALA A 432 28.57 -10.72 -22.24
C ALA A 432 27.76 -9.58 -22.88
N ASP A 433 26.54 -9.87 -23.33
CA ASP A 433 25.64 -8.90 -23.99
C ASP A 433 24.72 -8.21 -22.97
N GLU A 434 24.39 -8.91 -21.87
CA GLU A 434 23.56 -8.35 -20.80
C GLU A 434 24.38 -7.96 -19.55
N LYS A 435 24.66 -6.66 -19.42
CA LYS A 435 25.45 -6.12 -18.29
C LYS A 435 24.70 -6.21 -16.97
N PHE A 436 25.32 -6.85 -15.98
CA PHE A 436 24.92 -6.70 -14.57
C PHE A 436 25.28 -5.28 -14.10
N GLU A 437 24.27 -4.47 -13.80
CA GLU A 437 24.44 -3.10 -13.34
C GLU A 437 24.70 -3.12 -11.83
N SER A 438 25.96 -2.98 -11.40
CA SER A 438 26.24 -2.93 -9.96
C SER A 438 25.64 -1.66 -9.37
N THR A 439 24.76 -1.78 -8.38
CA THR A 439 24.44 -0.68 -7.48
C THR A 439 25.66 -0.41 -6.59
N LEU A 440 26.63 0.35 -7.11
CA LEU A 440 27.70 0.87 -6.26
C LEU A 440 27.07 1.88 -5.32
N ASP A 441 26.90 1.45 -4.08
CA ASP A 441 26.57 2.33 -2.97
C ASP A 441 27.65 3.39 -2.89
N LYS A 442 27.35 4.60 -3.36
CA LYS A 442 28.19 5.76 -3.02
C LYS A 442 28.17 5.82 -1.50
N GLU A 443 29.33 5.69 -0.85
CA GLU A 443 29.47 5.95 0.57
C GLU A 443 28.88 7.33 0.85
N ILE A 444 27.69 7.38 1.43
CA ILE A 444 27.10 8.66 1.75
C ILE A 444 27.59 9.04 3.14
N SER A 445 28.65 9.84 3.18
CA SER A 445 29.13 10.46 4.41
C SER A 445 28.08 11.47 4.88
N TRP A 446 27.31 11.09 5.89
CA TRP A 446 26.32 11.97 6.50
C TRP A 446 26.86 12.54 7.81
N LYS A 447 26.59 13.82 8.03
CA LYS A 447 26.81 14.50 9.32
C LYS A 447 25.46 14.94 9.83
N ILE A 448 25.12 14.58 11.08
CA ILE A 448 23.99 15.20 11.77
C ILE A 448 24.31 16.69 11.87
N LEU A 449 23.59 17.52 11.13
CA LEU A 449 23.67 18.96 11.30
C LEU A 449 23.12 19.26 12.68
N ALA A 450 23.98 19.62 13.62
CA ALA A 450 23.57 20.14 14.92
C ALA A 450 22.55 21.26 14.66
N GLU A 451 21.47 21.27 15.43
CA GLU A 451 20.53 22.40 15.39
C GLU A 451 21.34 23.67 15.56
N LYS A 452 21.32 24.55 14.54
CA LYS A 452 21.91 25.88 14.66
C LYS A 452 21.31 26.48 15.92
N GLU A 453 22.16 26.77 16.91
CA GLU A 453 21.77 27.64 18.01
C GLU A 453 21.11 28.86 17.40
N LYS A 454 19.85 29.08 17.76
CA LYS A 454 19.10 30.23 17.31
C LYS A 454 19.81 31.46 17.86
N THR A 455 20.67 32.07 17.07
CA THR A 455 21.16 33.42 17.31
C THR A 455 19.92 34.31 17.35
N LYS A 456 19.53 34.73 18.56
CA LYS A 456 18.46 35.69 18.76
C LYS A 456 18.83 36.94 17.94
N PRO A 457 17.97 37.43 17.03
CA PRO A 457 18.23 38.70 16.39
C PRO A 457 18.25 39.81 17.46
N PRO A 458 19.12 40.83 17.32
CA PRO A 458 19.23 41.89 18.30
C PRO A 458 17.89 42.63 18.42
N ALA A 459 17.47 42.88 19.66
CA ALA A 459 16.25 43.59 19.97
C ALA A 459 16.29 45.00 19.35
N LYS A 460 15.45 45.25 18.34
CA LYS A 460 15.21 46.61 17.84
C LYS A 460 14.51 47.41 18.95
N LYS A 461 15.28 48.28 19.63
CA LYS A 461 14.72 49.34 20.49
C LYS A 461 13.85 50.25 19.62
N LYS A 462 12.60 50.44 20.05
CA LYS A 462 11.68 51.43 19.49
C LYS A 462 12.29 52.83 19.66
N GLN A 463 12.46 53.57 18.56
CA GLN A 463 12.67 55.02 18.61
C GLN A 463 11.39 55.71 18.17
N SER A 464 10.85 56.52 19.07
CA SER A 464 9.77 57.47 18.87
C SER A 464 10.23 58.64 18.01
N VAL A 465 9.38 59.08 17.10
CA VAL A 465 9.57 60.22 16.20
C VAL A 465 9.19 61.52 16.93
N THR A 466 10.04 62.56 16.88
CA THR A 466 9.73 63.90 16.33
C THR A 466 10.94 64.86 16.44
N PRO A 467 11.00 65.93 15.63
CA PRO A 467 12.22 66.45 15.00
C PRO A 467 12.79 67.71 15.67
N HIS A 468 14.07 68.01 15.45
CA HIS A 468 14.59 69.37 15.58
C HIS A 468 15.67 69.70 14.55
N ILE A 469 15.45 70.87 13.95
CA ILE A 469 16.23 71.63 12.96
C ILE A 469 17.46 72.25 13.61
N THR A 470 18.62 72.30 12.93
CA THR A 470 19.35 73.56 12.61
C THR A 470 20.60 73.38 11.73
N CYS A 471 20.70 74.27 10.75
CA CYS A 471 21.90 74.67 10.00
C CYS A 471 22.96 75.33 10.90
N PHE A 472 24.24 75.28 10.52
CA PHE A 472 25.06 76.47 10.16
C PHE A 472 26.49 76.10 9.73
N ASN A 473 26.97 76.83 8.71
CA ASN A 473 28.34 76.90 8.19
C ASN A 473 29.36 77.46 9.21
N LEU A 474 30.66 77.11 9.07
CA LEU A 474 31.71 78.01 8.55
C LEU A 474 33.15 77.49 8.77
N ASN A 475 33.90 77.50 7.66
CA ASN A 475 35.27 77.96 7.42
C ASN A 475 36.55 77.25 7.91
N MET A 476 37.31 76.86 6.86
CA MET A 476 38.71 77.18 6.51
C MET A 476 39.85 76.79 7.46
N GLN A 477 40.80 76.02 6.90
CA GLN A 477 42.17 76.52 6.67
C GLN A 477 42.89 75.78 5.52
N HIS A 478 43.44 76.61 4.64
CA HIS A 478 44.47 76.44 3.59
C HIS A 478 45.76 75.70 4.09
N LEU A 479 46.80 75.29 3.33
CA LEU A 479 47.41 75.51 1.99
C LEU A 479 48.46 74.37 1.86
N VAL A 480 48.56 73.61 0.74
CA VAL A 480 49.64 73.66 -0.29
C VAL A 480 50.95 72.94 0.09
N THR A 481 51.63 72.10 -0.73
CA THR A 481 52.14 72.27 -2.12
C THR A 481 52.67 70.95 -2.70
N LYS A 482 52.59 70.81 -4.04
CA LYS A 482 53.58 70.32 -5.06
C LYS A 482 54.24 68.94 -4.88
N GLU A 483 54.41 68.10 -5.90
CA GLU A 483 54.33 68.20 -7.37
C GLU A 483 53.54 67.03 -7.97
#